data_AF-A0A7Z1B3Q3-F1
#
_entry.id   AF-A0A7Z1B3Q3-F1
#
_cell.length_a   1.000
_cell.length_b   1.000
_cell.length_c   1.000
_cell.angle_alpha   90.00
_cell.angle_beta   90.00
_cell.angle_gamma   90.00
#
_symmetry.space_group_name_H-M   'P 1'
#
loop_
_entity.id
_entity.type
_entity.pdbx_description
1 polymer ?
#
loop_
_entity_poly.entity_id
_entity_poly.type
_entity_poly.pdbx_seq_one_letter_code
_entity_poly.pdbx_strand_id
1 'polypeptide(L)' 'MNTQMLFVLSGIFLLNLAILSGINGVWWGLALGGSIIFNLIGVVLLMRYINEKRHT' A
#
# COMPACT_ATOMS: atom_id res chain seq x y z
N MET A 1 8.82 19.34 6.60
CA MET A 1 9.76 18.38 7.22
C MET A 1 9.10 17.45 8.24
N ASN A 2 8.13 17.91 9.04
CA ASN A 2 7.54 17.10 10.12
C ASN A 2 6.72 15.88 9.64
N THR A 3 5.98 16.01 8.53
CA THR A 3 5.08 14.94 8.05
C THR A 3 5.84 13.75 7.45
N GLN A 4 6.95 13.99 6.76
CA GLN A 4 7.79 12.93 6.19
C GLN A 4 8.53 12.14 7.27
N MET A 5 9.02 12.83 8.32
CA MET A 5 9.70 12.17 9.44
C MET A 5 8.75 11.29 10.27
N LEU A 6 7.52 11.76 10.49
CA LEU A 6 6.46 10.97 11.14
C LEU A 6 6.08 9.73 10.33
N PHE A 7 6.02 9.84 8.99
CA PHE A 7 5.74 8.71 8.11
C PHE A 7 6.83 7.62 8.22
N VAL A 8 8.11 8.01 8.20
CA VAL A 8 9.24 7.08 8.37
C VAL A 8 9.20 6.41 9.74
N LEU A 9 8.95 7.16 10.81
CA LEU A 9 8.85 6.62 12.18
C LEU A 9 7.67 5.66 12.33
N SER A 10 6.52 5.95 11.72
CA SER A 10 5.38 5.03 11.70
C SER A 10 5.69 3.72 10.97
N GLY A 11 6.46 3.78 9.87
CA GLY A 11 6.91 2.58 9.16
C GLY A 11 7.85 1.71 10.00
N ILE A 12 8.80 2.33 10.71
CA ILE A 12 9.74 1.62 11.60
C ILE A 12 8.98 1.01 12.80
N PHE A 13 8.01 1.73 13.37
CA PHE A 13 7.21 1.23 14.48
C PHE A 13 6.35 0.03 14.07
N LEU A 14 5.69 0.10 12.91
CA LEU A 14 4.90 -1.01 12.37
C LEU A 14 5.78 -2.23 12.03
N LEU A 15 6.99 -2.01 11.52
CA LEU A 15 7.97 -3.08 11.28
C LEU A 15 8.38 -3.78 12.58
N ASN A 16 8.67 -3.02 13.63
CA ASN A 16 9.00 -3.58 14.94
C ASN A 16 7.80 -4.31 15.57
N LEU A 17 6.60 -3.76 15.42
CA LEU A 17 5.36 -4.39 15.89
C LEU A 17 5.08 -5.71 15.14
N ALA A 18 5.35 -5.75 13.84
CA ALA A 18 5.25 -6.96 13.02
C ALA A 18 6.25 -8.04 13.48
N ILE A 19 7.51 -7.66 13.72
CA ILE A 19 8.56 -8.55 14.24
C ILE A 19 8.22 -9.07 15.65
N LEU A 20 7.75 -8.18 16.53
CA LEU A 20 7.46 -8.50 17.94
C LEU A 20 6.16 -9.32 18.11
N SER A 21 5.17 -9.13 17.24
CA SER A 21 3.88 -9.82 17.36
C SER A 21 3.96 -11.33 17.09
N GLY A 22 5.06 -11.84 16.52
CA GLY A 22 5.20 -13.24 16.12
C GLY A 22 4.14 -13.68 15.09
N ILE A 23 3.33 -12.75 14.58
CA ILE A 23 2.32 -13.01 13.56
C ILE A 23 3.08 -13.29 12.27
N ASN A 24 3.01 -14.56 11.88
CA ASN A 24 3.54 -15.18 10.69
C ASN A 24 3.73 -14.12 9.58
N GLY A 25 4.97 -13.81 9.19
CA GLY A 25 5.29 -12.77 8.20
C GLY A 25 4.49 -12.89 6.88
N VAL A 26 3.89 -14.05 6.67
CA VAL A 26 2.82 -14.34 5.70
C VAL A 26 1.63 -13.37 5.77
N TRP A 27 1.10 -13.00 6.94
CA TRP A 27 -0.06 -12.08 7.06
C TRP A 27 0.28 -10.64 6.67
N TRP A 28 1.48 -10.18 7.05
CA TRP A 28 1.99 -8.89 6.59
C TRP A 28 2.35 -8.92 5.10
N GLY A 29 2.90 -10.04 4.61
CA GLY A 29 3.12 -10.29 3.19
C GLY A 29 1.82 -10.31 2.37
N LEU A 30 0.73 -10.83 2.94
CA LEU A 30 -0.60 -10.79 2.34
C LEU A 30 -1.20 -9.37 2.35
N ALA A 31 -1.01 -8.61 3.43
CA ALA A 31 -1.47 -7.22 3.50
C ALA A 31 -0.71 -6.31 2.52
N LEU A 32 0.62 -6.44 2.47
CA LEU A 32 1.48 -5.69 1.55
C LEU A 32 1.32 -6.16 0.10
N GLY A 33 1.22 -7.47 -0.14
CA GLY A 33 0.98 -8.03 -1.48
C GLY A 33 -0.42 -7.70 -2.01
N GLY A 34 -1.44 -7.80 -1.16
CA GLY A 34 -2.82 -7.48 -1.52
C GLY A 34 -3.02 -6.00 -1.85
N SER A 35 -2.34 -5.10 -1.13
CA SER A 35 -2.39 -3.66 -1.41
C SER A 35 -1.72 -3.29 -2.73
N ILE A 36 -0.66 -3.98 -3.15
CA ILE A 36 -0.05 -3.80 -4.49
C ILE A 36 -1.02 -4.22 -5.60
N ILE A 37 -1.67 -5.37 -5.47
CA ILE A 37 -2.64 -5.88 -6.46
C ILE A 37 -3.84 -4.93 -6.58
N PHE A 38 -4.38 -4.49 -5.44
CA PHE A 38 -5.50 -3.55 -5.42
C PHE A 38 -5.14 -2.21 -6.06
N ASN A 39 -3.92 -1.72 -5.83
CA ASN A 39 -3.42 -0.49 -6.44
C ASN A 39 -3.30 -0.62 -7.98
N LEU A 40 -2.72 -1.72 -8.47
CA LEU A 40 -2.63 -2.01 -9.91
C LEU A 40 -4.01 -2.05 -10.58
N ILE A 41 -4.98 -2.73 -9.95
CA ILE A 41 -6.36 -2.79 -10.45
C ILE A 41 -6.98 -1.39 -10.49
N GLY A 42 -6.80 -0.60 -9.43
CA GLY A 42 -7.27 0.78 -9.37
C GLY A 42 -6.68 1.66 -10.47
N VAL A 43 -5.38 1.53 -10.75
CA VAL A 43 -4.70 2.27 -11.83
C VAL A 43 -5.23 1.87 -13.21
N VAL A 44 -5.46 0.58 -13.46
CA VAL A 44 -6.03 0.09 -14.73
C VAL A 44 -7.44 0.63 -14.94
N LEU A 45 -8.28 0.59 -13.91
CA LEU A 45 -9.64 1.13 -13.98
C LEU A 45 -9.64 2.65 -14.20
N LEU A 46 -8.72 3.37 -13.54
CA LEU A 46 -8.56 4.81 -13.71
C LEU A 46 -8.09 5.17 -15.12
N MET A 47 -7.09 4.46 -15.64
CA MET A 47 -6.63 4.60 -17.03
C MET A 47 -7.78 4.37 -18.01
N ARG A 48 -8.58 3.33 -17.79
CA ARG A 48 -9.74 3.03 -18.63
C ARG A 48 -10.78 4.15 -18.59
N TYR A 49 -11.10 4.65 -17.39
CA TYR A 49 -12.03 5.76 -17.21
C TYR A 49 -11.56 7.05 -17.89
N ILE A 50 -10.28 7.40 -17.75
CA ILE A 50 -9.69 8.56 -18.42
C ILE A 50 -9.73 8.38 -19.93
N ASN A 51 -9.44 7.17 -20.44
CA ASN A 51 -9.46 6.90 -21.86
C ASN A 51 -10.88 6.99 -22.44
N GLU A 52 -11.89 6.45 -21.75
CA GLU A 52 -13.30 6.57 -22.11
C GLU A 52 -13.74 8.05 -22.11
N LYS A 53 -13.33 8.84 -21.11
CA LYS A 53 -13.63 10.28 -21.05
C LYS A 53 -12.89 11.13 -22.06
N ARG A 54 -11.74 10.68 -22.57
CA ARG A 54 -10.96 11.40 -23.59
C ARG A 54 -11.49 11.15 -25.01
N HIS A 55 -12.26 10.08 -25.19
CA HIS A 55 -12.89 9.71 -26.46
C HIS A 55 -14.31 10.30 -26.65
N THR A 56 -14.86 11.00 -25.65
CA THR A 56 -16.06 11.85 -25.74
C THR A 56 -15.67 13.32 -25.76
#